data_AF-A0A225V224-F1
#
_entry.id   AF-A0A225V224-F1
#
_cell.length_a   1.000
_cell.length_b   1.000
_cell.length_c   1.000
_cell.angle_alpha   90.00
_cell.angle_beta   90.00
_cell.angle_gamma   90.00
#
_symmetry.space_group_name_H-M   'P 1'
#
loop_
_entity.id
_entity.type
_entity.pdbx_description
1 polymer ?
#
loop_
_entity_poly.entity_id
_entity_poly.type
_entity_poly.pdbx_seq_one_letter_code
_entity_poly.pdbx_strand_id
1 'polypeptide(L)'
;LAGEWKTFSSLTFPALPADSLVWRNAVKAHPFKLLHSLQAVDSPEFVLRSVNASILQEWTRKIRIDCLHHGLVTLRDLQGDDSSKDQLNETINYLVAERDEMVNDSYIHGRDLWAQLRQYKPERVGLLKLCKRAQAGQLARLIVYFSVFLCT
;
A
#
# COMPACT_ATOMS: atom_id res chain seq x y z
N LEU A 1 6.07 17.10 16.58
CA LEU A 1 5.35 17.02 15.29
C LEU A 1 5.74 18.12 14.31
N ALA A 2 5.17 19.33 14.37
CA ALA A 2 5.47 20.37 13.38
C ALA A 2 6.94 20.85 13.38
N GLY A 3 7.59 20.91 14.56
CA GLY A 3 9.01 21.22 14.66
C GLY A 3 9.91 20.14 14.05
N GLU A 4 9.62 18.86 14.34
CA GLU A 4 10.33 17.72 13.78
C GLU A 4 10.12 17.62 12.26
N TRP A 5 8.89 17.81 11.78
CA TRP A 5 8.56 17.84 10.36
C TRP A 5 9.36 18.87 9.57
N LYS A 6 9.55 20.06 10.15
CA LYS A 6 10.38 21.13 9.55
C LYS A 6 11.86 20.74 9.41
N THR A 7 12.35 19.73 10.13
CA THR A 7 13.74 19.29 10.00
C THR A 7 14.00 18.49 8.71
N PHE A 8 12.96 17.93 8.10
CA PHE A 8 13.08 17.08 6.91
C PHE A 8 12.15 17.47 5.75
N SER A 9 11.25 18.44 5.93
CA SER A 9 10.36 18.94 4.89
C SER A 9 10.19 20.46 4.94
N SER A 10 10.15 21.09 3.77
CA SER A 10 9.72 22.49 3.61
C SER A 10 8.19 22.63 3.57
N LEU A 11 7.46 21.51 3.47
CA LEU A 11 5.99 21.52 3.45
C LEU A 11 5.42 21.78 4.84
N THR A 12 4.19 22.28 4.91
CA THR A 12 3.47 22.38 6.17
C THR A 12 3.04 21.00 6.64
N PHE A 13 3.26 20.69 7.93
CA PHE A 13 2.76 19.45 8.52
C PHE A 13 1.23 19.44 8.45
N PRO A 14 0.59 18.37 7.93
CA PRO A 14 -0.86 18.30 7.85
C PRO A 14 -1.46 18.07 9.24
N ALA A 15 -1.81 19.14 9.94
CA ALA A 15 -2.57 19.11 11.19
C ALA A 15 -4.04 19.37 10.91
N LEU A 16 -4.96 18.67 11.60
CA LEU A 16 -6.39 18.93 11.41
C LEU A 16 -6.74 20.38 11.79
N PRO A 17 -7.61 21.07 11.02
CA PRO A 17 -8.36 20.59 9.85
C PRO A 17 -7.67 20.87 8.49
N ALA A 18 -6.46 20.33 8.25
CA ALA A 18 -5.77 20.46 6.97
C ALA A 18 -6.58 19.89 5.79
N ASP A 19 -6.47 20.57 4.65
CA ASP A 19 -7.14 20.15 3.42
C ASP A 19 -6.51 18.90 2.78
N SER A 20 -7.24 18.31 1.83
CA SER A 20 -6.80 17.11 1.10
C SER A 20 -5.57 17.34 0.20
N LEU A 21 -5.24 18.58 -0.17
CA LEU A 21 -4.07 18.89 -0.98
C LEU A 21 -2.80 18.92 -0.11
N VAL A 22 -2.85 19.51 1.08
CA VAL A 22 -1.76 19.51 2.07
C VAL A 22 -1.41 18.08 2.45
N TRP A 23 -2.41 17.25 2.74
CA TRP A 23 -2.21 15.83 3.02
C TRP A 23 -1.55 15.09 1.84
N ARG A 24 -2.04 15.28 0.61
CA ARG A 24 -1.44 14.63 -0.57
C ARG A 24 0.01 15.05 -0.78
N ASN A 25 0.30 16.34 -0.64
CA ASN A 25 1.66 16.86 -0.82
C ASN A 25 2.61 16.29 0.25
N ALA A 26 2.17 16.25 1.51
CA ALA A 26 2.96 15.69 2.60
C ALA A 26 3.22 14.18 2.42
N VAL A 27 2.19 13.41 2.04
CA VAL A 27 2.29 11.97 1.75
C VAL A 27 3.24 11.69 0.59
N LYS A 28 3.16 12.47 -0.50
CA LYS A 28 4.06 12.31 -1.65
C LYS A 28 5.51 12.61 -1.29
N ALA A 29 5.74 13.65 -0.50
CA ALA A 29 7.09 14.08 -0.17
C ALA A 29 7.77 13.16 0.85
N HIS A 30 7.08 12.82 1.94
CA HIS A 30 7.69 12.07 3.05
C HIS A 30 6.73 11.04 3.67
N PRO A 31 6.34 9.99 2.94
CA PRO A 31 5.30 9.05 3.39
C PRO A 31 5.67 8.34 4.71
N PHE A 32 6.91 7.86 4.85
CA PHE A 32 7.34 7.14 6.06
C PHE A 32 7.53 8.06 7.27
N LYS A 33 8.08 9.25 7.06
CA LYS A 33 8.25 10.23 8.14
C LYS A 33 6.90 10.74 8.64
N LEU A 34 5.93 10.91 7.74
CA LEU A 34 4.56 11.25 8.13
C LEU A 34 3.92 10.15 8.98
N LEU A 35 4.15 8.87 8.66
CA LEU A 35 3.64 7.74 9.47
C LEU A 35 4.26 7.76 10.86
N HIS A 36 5.57 7.93 10.95
CA HIS A 36 6.29 8.04 12.22
C HIS A 36 5.79 9.23 13.05
N SER A 37 5.59 10.39 12.43
CA SER A 37 5.00 11.54 13.12
C SER A 37 3.59 11.25 13.63
N LEU A 38 2.78 10.46 12.93
CA LEU A 38 1.46 10.08 13.44
C LEU A 38 1.50 9.14 14.65
N GLN A 39 2.56 8.34 14.83
CA GLN A 39 2.72 7.50 16.01
C GLN A 39 2.84 8.32 17.31
N ALA A 40 3.35 9.56 17.21
CA ALA A 40 3.54 10.46 18.34
C ALA A 40 2.34 11.40 18.58
N VAL A 41 1.21 11.21 17.90
CA VAL A 41 -0.04 11.95 18.14
C VAL A 41 -0.86 11.23 19.21
N ASP A 42 -1.48 11.96 20.13
CA ASP A 42 -2.28 11.36 21.21
C ASP A 42 -3.51 10.57 20.72
N SER A 43 -4.03 10.91 19.53
CA SER A 43 -5.18 10.24 18.90
C SER A 43 -4.98 10.07 17.38
N PRO A 44 -4.10 9.17 16.94
CA PRO A 44 -3.82 8.96 15.52
C PRO A 44 -5.05 8.51 14.74
N GLU A 45 -5.95 7.76 15.37
CA GLU A 45 -7.20 7.28 14.76
C GLU A 45 -8.14 8.42 14.36
N PHE A 46 -8.18 9.51 15.12
CA PHE A 46 -8.97 10.69 14.76
C PHE A 46 -8.45 11.32 13.47
N VAL A 47 -7.12 11.47 13.38
CA VAL A 47 -6.43 11.97 12.18
C VAL A 47 -6.70 11.07 10.99
N LEU A 48 -6.52 9.75 11.14
CA LEU A 48 -6.70 8.78 10.07
C LEU A 48 -8.14 8.67 9.58
N ARG A 49 -9.14 8.88 10.46
CA ARG A 49 -10.56 8.93 10.07
C ARG A 49 -10.88 10.14 9.21
N SER A 50 -10.19 11.26 9.42
CA SER A 50 -10.35 12.49 8.65
C SER A 50 -9.60 12.47 7.31
N VAL A 51 -8.64 11.57 7.12
CA VAL A 51 -7.90 11.42 5.85
C VAL A 51 -8.76 10.67 4.82
N ASN A 52 -8.88 11.25 3.62
CA ASN A 52 -9.65 10.64 2.53
C ASN A 52 -9.04 9.29 2.09
N ALA A 53 -9.89 8.32 1.75
CA ALA A 53 -9.48 7.00 1.28
C ALA A 53 -8.54 7.04 0.07
N SER A 54 -8.66 8.03 -0.83
CA SER A 54 -7.75 8.20 -1.97
C SER A 54 -6.33 8.56 -1.53
N ILE A 55 -6.20 9.36 -0.48
CA ILE A 55 -4.92 9.74 0.11
C ILE A 55 -4.28 8.54 0.80
N LEU A 56 -5.07 7.75 1.54
CA LEU A 56 -4.58 6.51 2.16
C LEU A 56 -4.09 5.51 1.10
N GLN A 57 -4.80 5.38 -0.02
CA GLN A 57 -4.36 4.53 -1.13
C GLN A 57 -3.05 5.03 -1.75
N GLU A 58 -2.94 6.33 -2.02
CA GLU A 58 -1.71 6.93 -2.52
C GLU A 58 -0.53 6.71 -1.55
N TRP A 59 -0.76 6.95 -0.26
CA TRP A 59 0.23 6.77 0.80
C TRP A 59 0.75 5.33 0.89
N THR A 60 -0.15 4.37 0.76
CA THR A 60 0.16 2.95 0.93
C THR A 60 0.51 2.24 -0.36
N ARG A 61 0.61 2.94 -1.50
CA ARG A 61 0.79 2.31 -2.82
C ARG A 61 1.96 1.32 -2.85
N LYS A 62 3.15 1.75 -2.43
CA LYS A 62 4.35 0.88 -2.42
C LYS A 62 4.15 -0.35 -1.54
N ILE A 63 3.58 -0.17 -0.35
CA ILE A 63 3.31 -1.28 0.58
C ILE A 63 2.24 -2.24 0.02
N ARG A 64 1.23 -1.72 -0.70
CA ARG A 64 0.22 -2.56 -1.38
C ARG A 64 0.84 -3.40 -2.51
N ILE A 65 1.84 -2.90 -3.20
CA ILE A 65 2.64 -3.69 -4.16
C ILE A 65 3.39 -4.80 -3.43
N ASP A 66 4.01 -4.48 -2.28
CA ASP A 66 4.69 -5.48 -1.46
C ASP A 66 3.71 -6.57 -0.97
N CYS A 67 2.48 -6.18 -0.60
CA CYS A 67 1.42 -7.14 -0.25
C CYS A 67 1.05 -8.04 -1.44
N LEU A 68 0.90 -7.48 -2.64
CA LEU A 68 0.62 -8.25 -3.85
C LEU A 68 1.76 -9.24 -4.13
N HIS A 69 3.01 -8.77 -4.07
CA HIS A 69 4.20 -9.60 -4.24
C HIS A 69 4.21 -10.79 -3.25
N HIS A 70 4.07 -10.53 -1.95
CA HIS A 70 4.03 -11.59 -0.94
C HIS A 70 2.88 -12.58 -1.16
N GLY A 71 1.71 -12.06 -1.56
CA GLY A 71 0.56 -12.90 -1.90
C GLY A 71 0.83 -13.81 -3.09
N LEU A 72 1.53 -13.32 -4.12
CA LEU A 72 1.91 -14.10 -5.30
C LEU A 72 2.97 -15.15 -5.00
N VAL A 73 3.97 -14.81 -4.17
CA VAL A 73 4.95 -15.78 -3.66
C VAL A 73 4.25 -16.93 -2.93
N THR A 74 3.31 -16.59 -2.03
CA THR A 74 2.52 -17.61 -1.32
C THR A 74 1.68 -18.43 -2.29
N LEU A 75 1.07 -17.79 -3.30
CA LEU A 75 0.26 -18.48 -4.29
C LEU A 75 1.08 -19.47 -5.13
N ARG A 76 2.31 -19.08 -5.50
CA ARG A 76 3.28 -19.91 -6.20
C ARG A 76 3.64 -21.13 -5.37
N ASP A 77 3.94 -20.94 -4.09
CA ASP A 77 4.33 -22.02 -3.19
C ASP A 77 3.20 -23.03 -2.95
N LEU A 78 1.94 -22.63 -3.19
CA LEU A 78 0.77 -23.51 -3.16
C LEU A 78 0.53 -24.28 -4.47
N GLN A 79 1.26 -23.99 -5.55
CA GLN A 79 1.13 -24.74 -6.81
C GLN A 79 1.93 -26.04 -6.75
N GLY A 80 1.35 -27.10 -7.31
CA GLY A 80 1.96 -28.44 -7.29
C GLY A 80 2.94 -28.67 -8.44
N ASP A 81 2.74 -28.00 -9.58
CA ASP A 81 3.53 -28.16 -10.79
C ASP A 81 4.49 -26.99 -11.03
N ASP A 82 5.64 -27.30 -11.62
CA ASP A 82 6.71 -26.32 -11.84
C ASP A 82 6.35 -25.32 -12.95
N SER A 83 5.54 -25.72 -13.94
CA SER A 83 5.07 -24.83 -15.01
C SER A 83 4.28 -23.64 -14.46
N SER A 84 3.34 -23.89 -13.55
CA SER A 84 2.57 -22.84 -12.87
C SER A 84 3.47 -21.95 -12.00
N LYS A 85 4.48 -22.54 -11.34
CA LYS A 85 5.43 -21.78 -10.53
C LYS A 85 6.29 -20.85 -11.38
N ASP A 86 6.74 -21.30 -12.55
CA ASP A 86 7.54 -20.51 -13.48
C ASP A 86 6.76 -19.31 -14.01
N GLN A 87 5.51 -19.52 -14.45
CA GLN A 87 4.64 -18.43 -14.90
C GLN A 87 4.33 -17.41 -13.79
N LEU A 88 4.16 -17.87 -12.55
CA LEU A 88 4.00 -16.97 -11.40
C LEU A 88 5.29 -16.21 -11.08
N ASN A 89 6.47 -16.85 -11.22
CA ASN A 89 7.76 -16.20 -11.06
C ASN A 89 7.98 -15.08 -12.09
N GLU A 90 7.59 -15.28 -13.35
CA GLU A 90 7.62 -14.22 -14.37
C GLU A 90 6.78 -13.00 -13.94
N THR A 91 5.57 -13.26 -13.43
CA THR A 91 4.66 -12.22 -12.93
C THR A 91 5.25 -11.49 -11.72
N ILE A 92 5.84 -12.23 -10.78
CA ILE A 92 6.52 -11.71 -9.60
C ILE A 92 7.69 -10.80 -10.01
N ASN A 93 8.54 -11.28 -10.92
CA ASN A 93 9.71 -10.54 -11.39
C ASN A 93 9.31 -9.24 -12.10
N TYR A 94 8.28 -9.28 -12.93
CA TYR A 94 7.71 -8.08 -13.55
C TYR A 94 7.25 -7.05 -12.51
N LEU A 95 6.50 -7.49 -11.49
CA LEU A 95 6.02 -6.59 -10.44
C LEU A 95 7.15 -5.96 -9.62
N VAL A 96 8.23 -6.71 -9.36
CA VAL A 96 9.41 -6.20 -8.65
C VAL A 96 10.17 -5.19 -9.50
N ALA A 97 10.38 -5.47 -10.78
CA ALA A 97 11.08 -4.59 -11.69
C ALA A 97 10.38 -3.23 -11.85
N GLU A 98 9.05 -3.25 -11.92
CA GLU A 98 8.25 -2.04 -12.12
C GLU A 98 7.96 -1.29 -10.80
N ARG A 99 8.21 -1.89 -9.63
CA ARG A 99 7.79 -1.41 -8.30
C ARG A 99 8.04 0.09 -8.05
N ASP A 100 9.19 0.59 -8.46
CA ASP A 100 9.60 1.98 -8.23
C ASP A 100 9.12 2.97 -9.31
N GLU A 101 8.73 2.48 -10.49
CA GLU A 101 8.23 3.26 -11.62
C GLU A 101 6.69 3.40 -11.63
N MET A 102 5.99 2.64 -10.77
CA MET A 102 4.52 2.64 -10.71
C MET A 102 3.94 3.95 -10.14
N VAL A 103 3.58 4.87 -11.05
CA VAL A 103 2.96 6.16 -10.70
C VAL A 103 1.48 6.05 -10.29
N ASN A 104 0.81 4.92 -10.56
CA ASN A 104 -0.60 4.72 -10.21
C ASN A 104 -0.94 3.24 -9.97
N ASP A 105 -2.19 2.97 -9.54
CA ASP A 105 -2.64 1.64 -9.10
C ASP A 105 -2.99 0.68 -10.26
N SER A 106 -2.79 1.06 -11.53
CA SER A 106 -3.11 0.23 -12.70
C SER A 106 -2.42 -1.13 -12.67
N TYR A 107 -1.22 -1.20 -12.10
CA TYR A 107 -0.43 -2.42 -11.99
C TYR A 107 -0.97 -3.37 -10.92
N ILE A 108 -1.49 -2.84 -9.81
CA ILE A 108 -2.11 -3.63 -8.74
C ILE A 108 -3.49 -4.12 -9.17
N HIS A 109 -4.18 -3.35 -10.01
CA HIS A 109 -5.58 -3.57 -10.38
C HIS A 109 -5.76 -3.91 -11.87
N GLY A 110 -4.68 -4.29 -12.54
CA GLY A 110 -4.66 -4.58 -13.97
C GLY A 110 -5.61 -5.70 -14.32
N ARG A 111 -6.50 -5.46 -15.30
CA ARG A 111 -7.48 -6.46 -15.71
C ARG A 111 -6.81 -7.75 -16.19
N ASP A 112 -5.72 -7.60 -16.94
CA ASP A 112 -4.98 -8.72 -17.54
C ASP A 112 -4.22 -9.52 -16.49
N LEU A 113 -3.57 -8.84 -15.54
CA LEU A 113 -2.95 -9.48 -14.37
C LEU A 113 -3.96 -10.36 -13.64
N TRP A 114 -5.10 -9.80 -13.22
CA TRP A 114 -6.10 -10.57 -12.49
C TRP A 114 -6.81 -11.60 -13.36
N ALA A 115 -6.78 -11.46 -14.69
CA ALA A 115 -7.28 -12.47 -15.61
C ALA A 115 -6.36 -13.69 -15.67
N GLN A 116 -5.06 -13.47 -15.81
CA GLN A 116 -4.04 -14.50 -15.74
C GLN A 116 -4.07 -15.21 -14.39
N LEU A 117 -4.15 -14.46 -13.28
CA LEU A 117 -4.09 -15.06 -11.95
C LEU A 117 -5.28 -15.99 -11.64
N ARG A 118 -6.45 -15.81 -12.27
CA ARG A 118 -7.66 -16.62 -11.97
C ARG A 118 -7.43 -18.13 -12.11
N GLN A 119 -6.58 -18.57 -13.03
CA GLN A 119 -6.31 -19.99 -13.23
C GLN A 119 -5.64 -20.66 -12.01
N TYR A 120 -4.96 -19.87 -11.18
CA TYR A 120 -4.24 -20.33 -9.99
C TYR A 120 -5.05 -20.28 -8.70
N LYS A 121 -6.33 -19.88 -8.74
CA LYS A 121 -7.21 -19.75 -7.56
C LYS A 121 -6.64 -18.80 -6.49
N PRO A 122 -6.40 -17.52 -6.84
CA PRO A 122 -5.73 -16.54 -5.96
C PRO A 122 -6.53 -16.27 -4.67
N GLU A 123 -7.82 -16.57 -4.65
CA GLU A 123 -8.68 -16.53 -3.46
C GLU A 123 -8.28 -17.55 -2.37
N ARG A 124 -7.38 -18.48 -2.64
CA ARG A 124 -6.79 -19.34 -1.58
C ARG A 124 -5.84 -18.55 -0.68
N VAL A 125 -5.32 -17.40 -1.15
CA VAL A 125 -4.43 -16.53 -0.39
C VAL A 125 -5.21 -15.30 0.08
N GLY A 126 -5.41 -15.19 1.40
CA GLY A 126 -6.18 -14.09 2.01
C GLY A 126 -5.67 -12.70 1.62
N LEU A 127 -4.35 -12.54 1.56
CA LEU A 127 -3.71 -11.27 1.18
C LEU A 127 -4.04 -10.85 -0.26
N LEU A 128 -4.11 -11.79 -1.20
CA LEU A 128 -4.49 -11.50 -2.59
C LEU A 128 -5.95 -11.06 -2.71
N LYS A 129 -6.85 -11.51 -1.82
CA LYS A 129 -8.23 -10.99 -1.80
C LYS A 129 -8.26 -9.49 -1.50
N LEU A 130 -7.41 -9.03 -0.57
CA LEU A 130 -7.30 -7.62 -0.18
C LEU A 130 -6.62 -6.75 -1.24
N CYS A 131 -5.78 -7.34 -2.10
CA CYS A 131 -5.12 -6.62 -3.19
C CYS A 131 -6.06 -6.28 -4.37
N LYS A 132 -7.28 -6.84 -4.40
CA LYS A 132 -8.28 -6.51 -5.43
C LYS A 132 -8.74 -5.06 -5.31
N ARG A 133 -9.09 -4.43 -6.45
CA ARG A 133 -9.55 -3.03 -6.53
C ARG A 133 -10.67 -2.69 -5.55
N ALA A 134 -11.65 -3.57 -5.40
CA ALA A 134 -12.78 -3.37 -4.48
C ALA A 134 -12.37 -3.29 -3.00
N GLN A 135 -11.20 -3.84 -2.66
CA GLN A 135 -10.66 -3.92 -1.30
C GLN A 135 -9.48 -2.95 -1.07
N ALA A 136 -9.09 -2.15 -2.08
CA ALA A 136 -7.94 -1.25 -2.02
C ALA A 136 -8.02 -0.28 -0.83
N GLY A 137 -9.19 0.29 -0.56
CA GLY A 137 -9.39 1.20 0.58
C GLY A 137 -9.30 0.48 1.93
N GLN A 138 -9.76 -0.77 2.03
CA GLN A 138 -9.63 -1.57 3.25
C GLN A 138 -8.17 -1.93 3.51
N LEU A 139 -7.45 -2.41 2.48
CA LEU A 139 -6.04 -2.74 2.59
C LEU A 139 -5.19 -1.52 2.97
N ALA A 140 -5.45 -0.36 2.35
CA ALA A 140 -4.76 0.88 2.69
C ALA A 140 -4.96 1.26 4.17
N ARG A 141 -6.18 1.15 4.70
CA ARG A 141 -6.46 1.41 6.12
C ARG A 141 -5.74 0.44 7.04
N LEU A 142 -5.76 -0.86 6.71
CA LEU A 142 -5.04 -1.87 7.47
C LEU A 142 -3.55 -1.55 7.51
N ILE A 143 -2.92 -1.27 6.35
CA ILE A 143 -1.50 -0.92 6.27
C ILE A 143 -1.19 0.26 7.19
N VAL A 144 -1.91 1.38 7.07
CA VAL A 144 -1.64 2.55 7.91
C VAL A 144 -1.88 2.24 9.39
N TYR A 145 -2.93 1.49 9.72
CA TYR A 145 -3.20 1.05 11.09
C TYR A 145 -2.03 0.20 11.65
N PHE A 146 -1.58 -0.82 10.93
CA PHE A 146 -0.45 -1.64 11.35
C PHE A 146 0.83 -0.82 11.49
N SER A 147 1.11 0.09 10.55
CA SER A 147 2.28 0.96 10.59
C SER A 147 2.26 1.94 11.78
N VAL A 148 1.09 2.43 12.17
CA VAL A 148 0.97 3.40 13.28
C VAL A 148 0.90 2.71 14.64
N PHE A 149 0.17 1.61 14.77
CA PHE A 149 -0.18 1.02 16.07
C PHE A 149 0.62 -0.24 16.43
N LEU A 150 1.31 -0.88 15.50
CA LEU A 150 1.96 -2.19 15.73
C LEU A 150 3.46 -2.24 15.41
N CYS A 151 4.05 -1.11 14.97
CA CYS A 151 5.49 -0.99 14.72
C CYS A 151 6.25 -0.22 15.82
N THR A 152 5.75 -0.25 17.07
CA THR A 152 6.42 0.30 18.26
C THR A 152 7.48 -0.63 18.80
#